data_AF-A0A931VPF8-F1
#
_entry.id   AF-A0A931VPF8-F1
#
_cell.length_a   1.000
_cell.length_b   1.000
_cell.length_c   1.000
_cell.angle_alpha   90.00
_cell.angle_beta   90.00
_cell.angle_gamma   90.00
#
_symmetry.space_group_name_H-M   'P 1'
#
loop_
_entity.id
_entity.type
_entity.pdbx_description
1 polymer ?
#
loop_
_entity_poly.entity_id
_entity_poly.type
_entity_poly.pdbx_seq_one_letter_code
_entity_poly.pdbx_strand_id
1 'polypeptide(L)' 'MDIDTIESKIGSHAPDFRLPATSGNEIGLSDFRGRKNVVLFFVREFN' A
#
# COMPACT_ATOMS: atom_id res chain seq x y z
N MET A 1 -10.81 -4.67 -22.05
CA MET A 1 -10.04 -4.10 -20.93
C MET A 1 -10.95 -4.29 -19.74
N ASP A 2 -10.93 -5.51 -19.22
CA ASP A 2 -11.98 -5.99 -18.34
C ASP A 2 -11.81 -5.41 -16.95
N ILE A 3 -12.93 -5.08 -16.33
CA ILE A 3 -13.09 -4.43 -15.02
C ILE A 3 -12.66 -5.33 -13.84
N ASP A 4 -11.77 -6.30 -14.07
CA ASP A 4 -11.09 -7.11 -13.06
C ASP A 4 -10.02 -6.29 -12.30
N THR A 5 -10.37 -5.04 -11.97
CA THR A 5 -9.71 -4.25 -10.94
C THR A 5 -9.90 -5.00 -9.64
N ILE A 6 -8.93 -5.87 -9.32
CA ILE A 6 -8.68 -6.53 -8.03
C ILE A 6 -9.84 -6.29 -7.06
N GLU A 7 -10.77 -7.24 -6.92
CA GLU A 7 -11.88 -7.11 -5.98
C GLU A 7 -11.32 -6.75 -4.58
N SER A 8 -11.32 -5.46 -4.26
CA SER A 8 -10.95 -4.93 -2.95
C SER A 8 -12.13 -5.16 -2.03
N LYS A 9 -12.38 -6.44 -1.70
CA LYS A 9 -13.41 -6.83 -0.76
C LYS A 9 -13.00 -6.37 0.65
N ILE A 10 -13.94 -5.78 1.38
CA ILE A 10 -13.72 -5.44 2.79
C ILE A 10 -13.23 -6.69 3.55
N GLY A 11 -12.12 -6.54 4.27
CA GLY A 11 -11.47 -7.61 5.02
C GLY A 11 -10.42 -8.41 4.24
N SER A 12 -10.25 -8.20 2.93
CA SER A 12 -9.12 -8.77 2.20
C SER A 12 -7.82 -8.08 2.60
N HIS A 13 -6.71 -8.80 2.48
CA HIS A 13 -5.40 -8.18 2.67
C HIS A 13 -5.11 -7.21 1.52
N ALA A 14 -4.67 -6.01 1.87
CA ALA A 14 -4.14 -5.06 0.90
C ALA A 14 -2.92 -5.69 0.17
N PRO A 15 -2.78 -5.47 -1.16
CA PRO A 15 -1.62 -5.90 -1.91
C PRO A 15 -0.33 -5.36 -1.30
N ASP A 16 0.71 -6.19 -1.29
CA ASP A 16 2.02 -5.75 -0.80
C ASP A 16 2.70 -4.89 -1.87
N PHE A 17 3.39 -3.85 -1.41
CA PHE A 17 4.27 -3.03 -2.25
C PHE A 17 5.48 -2.63 -1.41
N ARG A 18 6.60 -2.40 -2.09
CA ARG A 18 7.84 -1.92 -1.47
C ARG A 18 8.27 -0.63 -2.14
N LEU A 19 8.61 0.37 -1.33
CA LEU A 19 9.02 1.69 -1.79
C LEU A 19 10.16 2.22 -0.90
N PRO A 20 10.96 3.16 -1.44
CA PRO A 20 11.95 3.86 -0.63
C PRO A 20 11.27 4.72 0.44
N ALA A 21 11.68 4.57 1.69
CA ALA A 21 11.32 5.48 2.75
C ALA A 21 12.15 6.78 2.66
N THR A 22 11.67 7.84 3.33
CA THR A 22 12.46 9.07 3.52
C THR A 22 13.75 8.86 4.32
N SER A 23 13.87 7.74 5.04
CA SER A 23 15.10 7.32 5.72
C SER A 23 16.14 6.69 4.79
N GLY A 24 15.81 6.47 3.50
CA GLY A 24 16.65 5.78 2.53
C GLY A 24 16.57 4.26 2.57
N ASN A 25 15.88 3.68 3.56
CA ASN A 25 15.63 2.24 3.60
C ASN A 25 14.40 1.85 2.76
N GLU A 26 14.43 0.67 2.17
CA GLU A 26 13.25 0.05 1.54
C GLU A 26 12.24 -0.42 2.59
N ILE A 27 10.98 -0.04 2.43
CA ILE A 27 9.88 -0.42 3.33
C ILE A 27 8.73 -1.04 2.55
N GLY A 28 8.19 -2.13 3.09
CA GLY A 28 7.01 -2.82 2.56
C GLY A 28 5.76 -2.58 3.40
N LEU A 29 4.58 -2.67 2.78
CA LEU A 29 3.32 -2.64 3.52
C LEU A 29 3.24 -3.81 4.53
N SER A 30 3.78 -4.97 4.14
CA SER A 30 3.87 -6.16 4.99
C SER A 30 4.66 -5.97 6.29
N ASP A 31 5.60 -5.02 6.35
CA ASP A 31 6.43 -4.75 7.52
C ASP A 31 5.63 -4.19 8.72
N PHE A 32 4.41 -3.70 8.47
CA PHE A 32 3.50 -3.16 9.49
C PHE A 32 2.46 -4.15 10.02
N ARG A 33 2.34 -5.34 9.41
CA ARG A 33 1.32 -6.34 9.77
C ARG A 33 1.44 -6.73 11.25
N GLY A 34 0.31 -6.78 11.94
CA GLY A 34 0.23 -7.18 13.36
C GLY A 34 0.84 -6.18 14.35
N ARG A 35 1.35 -5.03 13.90
CA ARG A 35 1.96 -4.02 14.77
C ARG A 35 1.01 -2.86 15.07
N LYS A 36 0.45 -2.24 14.02
CA LYS A 36 -0.47 -1.09 14.09
C LYS A 36 -1.41 -1.07 12.87
N ASN A 37 -2.53 -0.35 12.99
CA ASN A 37 -3.37 -0.02 11.85
C ASN A 37 -2.60 0.94 10.91
N VAL A 38 -2.73 0.72 9.61
CA VAL A 38 -2.05 1.51 8.58
C VAL A 38 -3.09 2.29 7.77
N VAL A 39 -2.81 3.56 7.52
CA VAL A 39 -3.56 4.41 6.59
C VAL A 39 -2.64 4.72 5.41
N LEU A 40 -3.12 4.49 4.19
CA LEU A 40 -2.39 4.80 2.97
C LEU A 40 -2.97 6.05 2.32
N PHE A 41 -2.08 6.95 1.91
CA PHE A 41 -2.44 8.16 1.18
C PHE A 41 -1.56 8.26 -0.07
N PHE A 42 -2.21 8.24 -1.24
CA PHE A 42 -1.54 8.38 -2.53
C PHE A 42 -1.71 9.83 -3.00
N VAL A 43 -0.66 10.63 -2.83
CA VAL A 43 -0.60 11.98 -3.39
C VAL A 43 -0.12 11.92 -4.82
N ARG A 44 -0.80 12.65 -5.71
CA ARG A 44 -0.28 12.92 -7.04
C ARG A 44 0.34 14.32 -7.01
N GLU A 45 1.58 14.44 -7.45
CA GLU A 45 2.18 15.75 -7.67
C GLU A 45 1.54 16.34 -8.95
N PHE A 46 1.02 17.56 -8.86
CA PHE A 46 0.56 18.31 -10.02
C PHE A 46 1.71 19.22 -10.45
N ASN A 47 2.31 18.92 -11.60
CA ASN A 47 3.23 19.83 -12.28
C ASN A 47 2.48 20.74 -13.24
#